data_AF-A0A455AH30-F1
#
_entry.id   AF-A0A455AH30-F1
#
_cell.length_a   1.000
_cell.length_b   1.000
_cell.length_c   1.000
_cell.angle_alpha   90.00
_cell.angle_beta   90.00
_cell.angle_gamma   90.00
#
_symmetry.space_group_name_H-M   'P 1'
#
loop_
_entity.id
_entity.type
_entity.pdbx_description
1 polymer ?
#
loop_
_entity_poly.entity_id
_entity_poly.type
_entity_poly.pdbx_seq_one_letter_code
_entity_poly.pdbx_strand_id
1 'polypeptide(L)'
;MTTSHQPQDRYKAVWLIFFMLGLGTLLPWNFFMTATAYFTNRLDMSQNASLVPAEPSKDIQPSASPSAPLPERNYLRAIFNNVMTLCAMLPLLLFTCLNSFLHQRIPQSVRILGSLVAILLVFLVTAILVKVPLDAPPFFVITMVKIMLINSFGAILQGSLFGLAGLLPASYTAPIMSGQGLAGFFASVAMICAIASGSELSESAFGYFITACGVIILTIACYLGLPRLEFYRYYQQLKLEGPGEQETKLDLISKDPSTTCHPPGEESKAGQEEAGVSAPNSQPAKESHSVCTILKNILVPALSVCFVFTITIGMFPAVAAEVKSSIAGTSAWRDYFIPVSCFLTFNIFDWLGRSLTAFTMWKTEAEKFKGWKNSL
;
A
#
# COMPACT_ATOMS: atom_id res chain seq x y z
N MET A 1 39.55 -10.90 -13.98
CA MET A 1 38.68 -11.91 -13.34
C MET A 1 37.86 -11.24 -12.26
N THR A 2 36.64 -10.81 -12.56
CA THR A 2 35.62 -10.49 -11.53
C THR A 2 34.42 -11.35 -11.84
N THR A 3 34.37 -12.53 -11.23
CA THR A 3 33.15 -13.32 -11.17
C THR A 3 32.12 -12.47 -10.45
N SER A 4 31.13 -11.94 -11.18
CA SER A 4 30.03 -11.14 -10.62
C SER A 4 29.15 -12.06 -9.76
N HIS A 5 29.57 -12.29 -8.51
CA HIS A 5 28.78 -12.98 -7.53
C HIS A 5 27.59 -12.08 -7.17
N GLN A 6 26.38 -12.53 -7.51
CA GLN A 6 25.15 -11.88 -7.07
C GLN A 6 25.22 -11.70 -5.54
N PRO A 7 25.14 -10.46 -5.02
CA PRO A 7 25.25 -10.23 -3.59
C PRO A 7 24.09 -10.91 -2.88
N GLN A 8 24.36 -11.49 -1.71
CA GLN A 8 23.33 -12.07 -0.86
C GLN A 8 22.79 -10.97 0.08
N ASP A 9 21.47 -10.97 0.33
CA ASP A 9 20.86 -10.06 1.33
C ASP A 9 21.27 -10.49 2.74
N ARG A 10 22.42 -9.96 3.20
CA ARG A 10 22.98 -10.24 4.52
C ARG A 10 21.97 -9.81 5.59
N TYR A 11 21.71 -10.72 6.54
CA TYR A 11 20.72 -10.56 7.62
C TYR A 11 19.27 -10.33 7.15
N LYS A 12 18.94 -10.58 5.88
CA LYS A 12 17.60 -10.30 5.32
C LYS A 12 17.18 -8.83 5.53
N ALA A 13 18.14 -7.91 5.51
CA ALA A 13 17.91 -6.51 5.83
C ALA A 13 17.02 -5.84 4.79
N VAL A 14 17.22 -6.10 3.50
CA VAL A 14 16.34 -5.57 2.43
C VAL A 14 14.94 -6.16 2.58
N TRP A 15 14.84 -7.47 2.84
CA TRP A 15 13.56 -8.14 3.05
C TRP A 15 12.77 -7.50 4.22
N LEU A 16 13.43 -7.23 5.35
CA LEU A 16 12.82 -6.61 6.52
C LEU A 16 12.42 -5.16 6.26
N ILE A 17 13.21 -4.39 5.49
CA ILE A 17 12.82 -3.03 5.10
C ILE A 17 11.56 -3.06 4.23
N PHE A 18 11.47 -4.00 3.28
CA PHE A 18 10.27 -4.16 2.44
C PHE A 18 9.05 -4.57 3.25
N PHE A 19 9.23 -5.40 4.28
CA PHE A 19 8.21 -5.72 5.26
C PHE A 19 7.73 -4.48 6.03
N MET A 20 8.67 -3.66 6.56
CA MET A 20 8.34 -2.42 7.28
C MET A 20 7.72 -1.35 6.37
N LEU A 21 8.06 -1.33 5.08
CA LEU A 21 7.40 -0.49 4.09
C LEU A 21 5.94 -0.92 3.89
N GLY A 22 5.69 -2.22 3.76
CA GLY A 22 4.33 -2.78 3.71
C GLY A 22 3.50 -2.39 4.93
N LEU A 23 4.06 -2.58 6.13
CA LEU A 23 3.43 -2.19 7.40
C LEU A 23 3.06 -0.70 7.41
N GLY A 24 4.00 0.18 7.04
CA GLY A 24 3.80 1.63 7.01
C GLY A 24 2.79 2.10 5.96
N THR A 25 2.51 1.31 4.92
CA THR A 25 1.51 1.69 3.90
C THR A 25 0.06 1.54 4.37
N LEU A 26 -0.24 0.55 5.23
CA LEU A 26 -1.61 0.23 5.62
C LEU A 26 -1.90 0.49 7.09
N LEU A 27 -0.93 0.42 7.99
CA LEU A 27 -1.20 0.60 9.43
C LEU A 27 -1.87 1.94 9.76
N PRO A 28 -1.43 3.08 9.18
CA PRO A 28 -2.13 4.36 9.41
C PRO A 28 -3.60 4.31 8.97
N TRP A 29 -3.86 3.80 7.77
CA TRP A 29 -5.23 3.71 7.24
C TRP A 29 -6.09 2.74 8.05
N ASN A 30 -5.55 1.58 8.45
CA ASN A 30 -6.26 0.61 9.28
C ASN A 30 -6.63 1.20 10.64
N PHE A 31 -5.72 1.93 11.27
CA PHE A 31 -5.98 2.65 12.52
C PHE A 31 -7.02 3.76 12.35
N PHE A 32 -7.03 4.44 11.20
CA PHE A 32 -8.06 5.41 10.87
C PHE A 32 -9.45 4.75 10.76
N MET A 33 -9.53 3.61 10.07
CA MET A 33 -10.78 2.84 9.97
C MET A 33 -11.24 2.32 11.34
N THR A 34 -10.32 1.83 12.18
CA THR A 34 -10.63 1.41 13.56
C THR A 34 -11.19 2.58 14.39
N ALA A 35 -10.73 3.81 14.16
CA ALA A 35 -11.22 5.02 14.82
C ALA A 35 -12.61 5.50 14.33
N THR A 36 -13.30 4.78 13.45
CA THR A 36 -14.64 5.17 12.94
C THR A 36 -15.66 5.40 14.05
N ALA A 37 -15.62 4.60 15.13
CA ALA A 37 -16.48 4.80 16.30
C ALA A 37 -16.25 6.17 16.97
N TYR A 38 -14.99 6.61 17.04
CA TYR A 38 -14.64 7.94 17.55
C TYR A 38 -15.23 9.06 16.67
N PHE A 39 -15.05 8.99 15.34
CA PHE A 39 -15.54 10.04 14.45
C PHE A 39 -17.07 10.16 14.47
N THR A 40 -17.77 9.03 14.43
CA THR A 40 -19.24 9.00 14.46
C THR A 40 -19.80 9.46 15.80
N ASN A 41 -19.18 9.11 16.92
CA ASN A 41 -19.58 9.58 18.25
C ASN A 41 -19.31 11.09 18.43
N ARG A 42 -18.19 11.60 17.93
CA ARG A 42 -17.85 13.03 18.01
C ARG A 42 -18.82 13.91 17.22
N LEU A 43 -19.27 13.45 16.05
CA LEU A 43 -20.29 14.14 15.25
C LEU A 43 -21.64 14.26 15.99
N ASP A 44 -21.97 13.28 16.83
CA ASP A 44 -23.18 13.26 17.66
C ASP A 44 -23.08 14.27 18.82
N MET A 45 -21.96 14.26 19.56
CA MET A 45 -21.78 15.14 20.73
C MET A 45 -21.68 16.63 20.38
N SER A 46 -21.06 16.99 19.25
CA SER A 46 -20.94 18.39 18.84
C SER A 46 -22.28 19.04 18.49
N GLN A 47 -23.24 18.27 17.95
CA GLN A 47 -24.59 18.75 17.70
C GLN A 47 -25.39 18.98 18.99
N ASN A 48 -25.07 18.24 20.07
CA ASN A 48 -25.72 18.39 21.37
C ASN A 48 -25.26 19.65 22.12
N ALA A 49 -24.00 20.06 21.97
CA ALA A 49 -23.46 21.26 22.63
C ALA A 49 -23.98 22.57 22.01
N SER A 50 -24.28 22.57 20.71
CA SER A 50 -24.86 23.74 20.02
C SER A 50 -26.33 24.01 20.39
N LEU A 51 -26.97 23.10 21.14
CA LEU A 51 -28.39 23.15 21.53
C LEU A 51 -28.60 23.43 23.03
N VAL A 52 -27.57 23.75 23.81
CA VAL A 52 -27.76 24.22 25.19
C VAL A 52 -28.30 25.67 25.13
N PRO A 53 -29.57 25.94 25.50
CA PRO A 53 -30.06 27.30 25.58
C PRO A 53 -29.32 28.00 26.74
N ALA A 54 -28.92 29.24 26.52
CA ALA A 54 -28.61 30.15 27.61
C ALA A 54 -29.77 30.13 28.63
N GLU A 55 -29.41 29.98 29.91
CA GLU A 55 -30.20 30.18 31.14
C GLU A 55 -31.69 30.55 30.96
N PRO A 56 -32.64 29.78 31.51
CA PRO A 56 -34.05 30.14 31.46
C PRO A 56 -34.32 31.31 32.42
N SER A 57 -34.57 32.49 31.85
CA SER A 57 -35.29 33.55 32.56
C SER A 57 -36.68 33.02 32.90
N LYS A 58 -37.00 32.93 34.19
CA LYS A 58 -38.34 32.60 34.68
C LYS A 58 -39.35 33.57 34.06
N ASP A 59 -40.38 33.05 33.37
CA ASP A 59 -41.80 33.33 33.65
C ASP A 59 -42.77 32.62 32.67
N ILE A 60 -43.61 31.75 33.25
CA ILE A 60 -45.05 31.48 32.97
C ILE A 60 -45.52 30.68 31.71
N GLN A 61 -45.93 29.44 32.01
CA GLN A 61 -47.06 28.57 31.55
C GLN A 61 -47.16 27.89 30.15
N PRO A 62 -47.86 26.73 30.09
CA PRO A 62 -47.64 25.67 29.11
C PRO A 62 -48.71 25.61 28.02
N SER A 63 -48.31 25.26 26.80
CA SER A 63 -49.23 24.66 25.83
C SER A 63 -48.49 23.74 24.85
N ALA A 64 -49.17 22.64 24.55
CA ALA A 64 -48.64 21.42 23.98
C ALA A 64 -48.29 21.52 22.48
N SER A 65 -47.14 20.94 22.13
CA SER A 65 -46.98 20.15 20.90
C SER A 65 -45.79 19.18 21.11
N PRO A 66 -45.87 17.89 20.73
CA PRO A 66 -44.68 17.09 20.59
C PRO A 66 -44.01 17.54 19.28
N SER A 67 -43.12 18.53 19.34
CA SER A 67 -42.25 18.84 18.21
C SER A 67 -41.41 17.60 17.91
N ALA A 68 -41.66 16.99 16.76
CA ALA A 68 -40.89 15.86 16.24
C ALA A 68 -39.37 16.15 16.33
N PRO A 69 -38.52 15.16 16.63
CA PRO A 69 -37.09 15.39 16.74
C PRO A 69 -36.49 15.82 15.39
N LEU A 70 -35.67 16.87 15.43
CA LEU A 70 -34.99 17.49 14.29
C LEU A 70 -34.26 16.46 13.40
N PRO A 71 -34.49 16.45 12.06
CA PRO A 71 -33.90 15.48 11.13
C PRO A 71 -32.38 15.64 10.91
N GLU A 72 -31.78 16.79 11.25
CA GLU A 72 -30.33 17.02 11.08
C GLU A 72 -29.44 16.28 12.09
N ARG A 73 -29.99 15.89 13.26
CA ARG A 73 -29.24 15.30 14.40
C ARG A 73 -28.57 13.96 14.08
N ASN A 74 -29.07 13.26 13.06
CA ASN A 74 -28.59 11.93 12.68
C ASN A 74 -27.93 11.90 11.29
N TYR A 75 -27.97 13.01 10.54
CA TYR A 75 -27.63 12.97 9.12
C TYR A 75 -26.14 12.77 8.85
N LEU A 76 -25.27 13.63 9.41
CA LEU A 76 -23.80 13.55 9.18
C LEU A 76 -23.21 12.22 9.67
N ARG A 77 -23.70 11.71 10.80
CA ARG A 77 -23.33 10.39 11.34
C ARG A 77 -23.77 9.26 10.40
N ALA A 78 -25.02 9.27 9.95
CA ALA A 78 -25.57 8.21 9.10
C ALA A 78 -24.84 8.11 7.75
N ILE A 79 -24.44 9.25 7.17
CA ILE A 79 -23.72 9.26 5.89
C ILE A 79 -22.20 9.06 6.05
N PHE A 80 -21.65 9.12 7.26
CA PHE A 80 -20.20 9.17 7.50
C PHE A 80 -19.45 7.99 6.85
N ASN A 81 -19.89 6.75 7.06
CA ASN A 81 -19.24 5.58 6.50
C ASN A 81 -19.32 5.54 4.96
N ASN A 82 -20.46 5.95 4.40
CA ASN A 82 -20.67 5.98 2.96
C ASN A 82 -19.79 7.05 2.29
N VAL A 83 -19.74 8.25 2.86
CA VAL A 83 -18.91 9.36 2.35
C VAL A 83 -17.43 9.06 2.57
N MET A 84 -17.03 8.50 3.72
CA MET A 84 -15.66 8.04 3.94
C MET A 84 -15.24 7.04 2.86
N THR A 85 -16.08 6.06 2.56
CA THR A 85 -15.79 5.03 1.55
C THR A 85 -15.62 5.66 0.17
N LEU A 86 -16.50 6.59 -0.23
CA LEU A 86 -16.40 7.30 -1.50
C LEU A 86 -15.13 8.16 -1.57
N CYS A 87 -14.84 8.93 -0.51
CA CYS A 87 -13.65 9.76 -0.38
C CYS A 87 -12.35 8.94 -0.28
N ALA A 88 -12.40 7.67 0.09
CA ALA A 88 -11.25 6.77 0.11
C ALA A 88 -11.04 6.10 -1.26
N MET A 89 -12.08 5.44 -1.78
CA MET A 89 -11.97 4.57 -2.95
C MET A 89 -11.79 5.35 -4.26
N LEU A 90 -12.47 6.50 -4.44
CA LEU A 90 -12.33 7.28 -5.67
C LEU A 90 -10.92 7.85 -5.85
N PRO A 91 -10.31 8.52 -4.85
CA PRO A 91 -8.94 9.00 -5.00
C PRO A 91 -7.94 7.85 -5.08
N LEU A 92 -8.15 6.76 -4.33
CA LEU A 92 -7.31 5.56 -4.40
C LEU A 92 -7.25 5.02 -5.84
N LEU A 93 -8.41 4.85 -6.49
CA LEU A 93 -8.50 4.37 -7.87
C LEU A 93 -7.88 5.36 -8.86
N LEU A 94 -8.24 6.64 -8.76
CA LEU A 94 -7.76 7.70 -9.65
C LEU A 94 -6.24 7.82 -9.58
N PHE A 95 -5.66 7.94 -8.39
CA PHE A 95 -4.22 8.11 -8.23
C PHE A 95 -3.44 6.83 -8.51
N THR A 96 -4.03 5.64 -8.34
CA THR A 96 -3.40 4.39 -8.79
C THR A 96 -3.28 4.36 -10.31
N CYS A 97 -4.34 4.77 -11.02
CA CYS A 97 -4.32 4.90 -12.48
C CYS A 97 -3.34 5.98 -12.95
N LEU A 98 -3.37 7.16 -12.32
CA LEU A 98 -2.46 8.26 -12.64
C LEU A 98 -1.00 7.91 -12.35
N ASN A 99 -0.72 7.12 -11.30
CA ASN A 99 0.64 6.69 -10.98
C ASN A 99 1.26 5.87 -12.12
N SER A 100 0.46 5.17 -12.94
CA SER A 100 0.91 4.50 -14.17
C SER A 100 1.46 5.47 -15.23
N PHE A 101 1.13 6.76 -15.16
CA PHE A 101 1.73 7.80 -16.01
C PHE A 101 2.81 8.60 -15.26
N LEU A 102 2.53 8.90 -13.98
CA LEU A 102 3.39 9.69 -13.12
C LEU A 102 4.74 9.02 -12.85
N HIS A 103 4.80 7.67 -12.91
CA HIS A 103 6.03 6.93 -12.65
C HIS A 103 7.17 7.20 -13.62
N GLN A 104 6.85 7.67 -14.84
CA GLN A 104 7.85 8.02 -15.85
C GLN A 104 8.42 9.42 -15.62
N ARG A 105 7.65 10.31 -14.99
CA ARG A 105 7.99 11.73 -14.82
C ARG A 105 8.65 12.04 -13.48
N ILE A 106 8.28 11.32 -12.41
CA ILE A 106 8.72 11.62 -11.06
C ILE A 106 9.63 10.50 -10.52
N PRO A 107 10.83 10.81 -10.00
CA PRO A 107 11.72 9.83 -9.40
C PRO A 107 11.03 9.01 -8.30
N GLN A 108 11.34 7.71 -8.24
CA GLN A 108 10.72 6.78 -7.28
C GLN A 108 10.90 7.22 -5.82
N SER A 109 12.06 7.76 -5.48
CA SER A 109 12.36 8.21 -4.11
C SER A 109 11.53 9.41 -3.69
N VAL A 110 11.27 10.35 -4.62
CA VAL A 110 10.38 11.49 -4.36
C VAL A 110 8.95 11.02 -4.20
N ARG A 111 8.49 10.06 -5.02
CA ARG A 111 7.13 9.50 -4.89
C ARG A 111 6.93 8.76 -3.56
N ILE A 112 7.85 7.89 -3.17
CA ILE A 112 7.74 7.11 -1.92
C ILE A 112 7.90 8.02 -0.70
N LEU A 113 9.02 8.75 -0.60
CA LEU A 113 9.32 9.59 0.56
C LEU A 113 8.33 10.76 0.68
N GLY A 114 8.01 11.41 -0.44
CA GLY A 114 7.03 12.50 -0.46
C GLY A 114 5.64 12.05 -0.02
N SER A 115 5.19 10.88 -0.46
CA SER A 115 3.90 10.32 -0.01
C SER A 115 3.91 9.98 1.47
N LEU A 116 4.98 9.37 1.99
CA LEU A 116 5.12 9.06 3.43
C LEU A 116 5.09 10.34 4.27
N VAL A 117 5.81 11.39 3.87
CA VAL A 117 5.81 12.69 4.58
C VAL A 117 4.44 13.35 4.51
N ALA A 118 3.76 13.33 3.36
CA ALA A 118 2.42 13.89 3.24
C ALA A 118 1.41 13.16 4.14
N ILE A 119 1.44 11.82 4.15
CA ILE A 119 0.58 11.02 5.05
C ILE A 119 0.91 11.32 6.51
N LEU A 120 2.19 11.41 6.89
CA LEU A 120 2.60 11.77 8.25
C LEU A 120 2.00 13.11 8.70
N LEU A 121 2.10 14.15 7.86
CA LEU A 121 1.55 15.47 8.16
C LEU A 121 0.02 15.42 8.35
N VAL A 122 -0.69 14.69 7.49
CA VAL A 122 -2.15 14.55 7.60
C VAL A 122 -2.56 13.78 8.86
N PHE A 123 -1.80 12.75 9.26
CA PHE A 123 -2.05 12.03 10.52
C PHE A 123 -1.71 12.88 11.74
N LEU A 124 -0.66 13.70 11.70
CA LEU A 124 -0.33 14.64 12.77
C LEU A 124 -1.43 15.68 12.96
N VAL A 125 -1.93 16.26 11.86
CA VAL A 125 -3.11 17.15 11.87
C VAL A 125 -4.33 16.42 12.42
N THR A 126 -4.50 15.12 12.13
CA THR A 126 -5.60 14.32 12.66
C THR A 126 -5.48 14.11 14.17
N ALA A 127 -4.29 13.82 14.69
CA ALA A 127 -4.04 13.72 16.12
C ALA A 127 -4.32 15.04 16.86
N ILE A 128 -3.88 16.18 16.29
CA ILE A 128 -4.17 17.51 16.85
C ILE A 128 -5.67 17.78 16.86
N LEU A 129 -6.38 17.45 15.77
CA LEU A 129 -7.81 17.66 15.66
C LEU A 129 -8.62 16.86 16.69
N VAL A 130 -8.05 15.78 17.27
CA VAL A 130 -8.69 15.07 18.38
C VAL A 130 -8.84 15.98 19.61
N LYS A 131 -7.86 16.82 19.90
CA LYS A 131 -7.83 17.66 21.11
C LYS A 131 -8.45 19.05 20.90
N VAL A 132 -8.53 19.52 19.65
CA VAL A 132 -9.10 20.83 19.33
C VAL A 132 -10.63 20.73 19.26
N PRO A 133 -11.41 21.53 20.02
CA PRO A 133 -12.86 21.59 19.87
C PRO A 133 -13.21 22.19 18.50
N LEU A 134 -14.08 21.51 17.75
CA LEU A 134 -14.52 21.94 16.43
C LEU A 134 -15.95 21.46 16.20
N ASP A 135 -16.78 22.31 15.60
CA ASP A 135 -18.17 22.00 15.30
C ASP A 135 -18.31 20.85 14.28
N ALA A 136 -19.47 20.18 14.29
CA ALA A 136 -19.69 18.97 13.51
C ALA A 136 -19.55 19.17 11.99
N PRO A 137 -20.15 20.20 11.35
CA PRO A 137 -19.99 20.39 9.90
C PRO A 137 -18.53 20.64 9.45
N PRO A 138 -17.76 21.58 10.05
CA PRO A 138 -16.36 21.76 9.66
C PRO A 138 -15.50 20.55 10.02
N PHE A 139 -15.75 19.87 11.15
CA PHE A 139 -15.06 18.62 11.49
C PHE A 139 -15.27 17.52 10.45
N PHE A 140 -16.51 17.36 9.98
CA PHE A 140 -16.87 16.40 8.93
C PHE A 140 -16.12 16.69 7.63
N VAL A 141 -16.22 17.93 7.12
CA VAL A 141 -15.59 18.32 5.85
C VAL A 141 -14.07 18.17 5.90
N ILE A 142 -13.44 18.68 6.97
CA ILE A 142 -11.98 18.56 7.14
C ILE A 142 -11.57 17.09 7.22
N THR A 143 -12.34 16.25 7.91
CA THR A 143 -12.06 14.80 7.99
C THR A 143 -12.15 14.13 6.62
N MET A 144 -13.16 14.45 5.81
CA MET A 144 -13.30 13.89 4.46
C MET A 144 -12.18 14.34 3.52
N VAL A 145 -11.78 15.61 3.56
CA VAL A 145 -10.64 16.12 2.79
C VAL A 145 -9.35 15.37 3.16
N LYS A 146 -9.11 15.14 4.46
CA LYS A 146 -7.95 14.35 4.91
C LYS A 146 -8.00 12.91 4.42
N ILE A 147 -9.17 12.26 4.44
CA ILE A 147 -9.34 10.89 3.89
C ILE A 147 -8.97 10.86 2.41
N MET A 148 -9.40 11.85 1.63
CA MET A 148 -9.03 11.94 0.22
C MET A 148 -7.52 12.09 0.03
N LEU A 149 -6.86 12.94 0.82
CA LEU A 149 -5.41 13.12 0.77
C LEU A 149 -4.66 11.84 1.16
N ILE A 150 -5.05 11.17 2.25
CA ILE A 150 -4.45 9.91 2.71
C ILE A 150 -4.52 8.86 1.62
N ASN A 151 -5.68 8.69 0.98
CA ASN A 151 -5.87 7.68 -0.06
C ASN A 151 -5.18 8.06 -1.39
N SER A 152 -5.08 9.35 -1.72
CA SER A 152 -4.34 9.83 -2.89
C SER A 152 -2.84 9.53 -2.78
N PHE A 153 -2.21 9.95 -1.67
CA PHE A 153 -0.80 9.67 -1.43
C PHE A 153 -0.56 8.19 -1.13
N GLY A 154 -1.52 7.51 -0.51
CA GLY A 154 -1.51 6.06 -0.30
C GLY A 154 -1.45 5.28 -1.61
N ALA A 155 -2.22 5.70 -2.62
CA ALA A 155 -2.19 5.12 -3.97
C ALA A 155 -0.80 5.27 -4.63
N ILE A 156 -0.22 6.48 -4.57
CA ILE A 156 1.10 6.76 -5.13
C ILE A 156 2.17 5.93 -4.39
N LEU A 157 2.09 5.87 -3.06
CA LEU A 157 3.01 5.09 -2.22
C LEU A 157 2.93 3.60 -2.54
N GLN A 158 1.75 2.99 -2.50
CA GLN A 158 1.58 1.56 -2.77
C GLN A 158 2.00 1.20 -4.19
N GLY A 159 1.54 1.96 -5.19
CA GLY A 159 1.90 1.71 -6.58
C GLY A 159 3.41 1.86 -6.83
N SER A 160 4.06 2.84 -6.19
CA SER A 160 5.52 3.01 -6.28
C SER A 160 6.28 1.90 -5.56
N LEU A 161 5.76 1.41 -4.44
CA LEU A 161 6.36 0.34 -3.65
C LEU A 161 6.31 -1.01 -4.37
N PHE A 162 5.16 -1.37 -4.95
CA PHE A 162 5.04 -2.57 -5.79
C PHE A 162 5.87 -2.44 -7.09
N GLY A 163 5.93 -1.25 -7.68
CA GLY A 163 6.83 -0.98 -8.81
C GLY A 163 8.32 -1.12 -8.45
N LEU A 164 8.70 -0.80 -7.21
CA LEU A 164 10.04 -1.02 -6.70
C LEU A 164 10.32 -2.50 -6.43
N ALA A 165 9.35 -3.22 -5.85
CA ALA A 165 9.45 -4.65 -5.58
C ALA A 165 9.57 -5.49 -6.86
N GLY A 166 8.94 -5.04 -7.95
CA GLY A 166 9.07 -5.67 -9.27
C GLY A 166 10.48 -5.65 -9.87
N LEU A 167 11.42 -4.90 -9.29
CA LEU A 167 12.85 -4.91 -9.69
C LEU A 167 13.65 -6.00 -8.97
N LEU A 168 13.14 -6.49 -7.84
CA LEU A 168 13.78 -7.48 -7.01
C LEU A 168 13.21 -8.87 -7.34
N PRO A 169 13.85 -9.96 -6.88
CA PRO A 169 13.27 -11.29 -7.03
C PRO A 169 11.84 -11.34 -6.50
N ALA A 170 10.98 -12.18 -7.09
CA ALA A 170 9.56 -12.27 -6.75
C ALA A 170 9.29 -12.47 -5.23
N SER A 171 10.25 -13.04 -4.50
CA SER A 171 10.22 -13.19 -3.05
C SER A 171 10.24 -11.88 -2.24
N TYR A 172 10.48 -10.72 -2.87
CA TYR A 172 10.49 -9.39 -2.23
C TYR A 172 9.19 -8.60 -2.42
N THR A 173 8.21 -9.14 -3.15
CA THR A 173 6.83 -8.63 -3.14
C THR A 173 6.04 -9.18 -1.94
N ALA A 174 6.26 -10.45 -1.60
CA ALA A 174 5.62 -11.11 -0.45
C ALA A 174 5.83 -10.40 0.90
N PRO A 175 7.00 -9.81 1.24
CA PRO A 175 7.23 -9.14 2.51
C PRO A 175 6.41 -7.85 2.63
N ILE A 176 6.24 -7.10 1.54
CA ILE A 176 5.34 -5.94 1.52
C ILE A 176 3.92 -6.39 1.86
N MET A 177 3.43 -7.45 1.21
CA MET A 177 2.10 -7.98 1.49
C MET A 177 1.99 -8.53 2.91
N SER A 178 3.01 -9.23 3.41
CA SER A 178 3.04 -9.74 4.79
C SER A 178 2.99 -8.58 5.81
N GLY A 179 3.76 -7.52 5.59
CA GLY A 179 3.72 -6.31 6.43
C GLY A 179 2.36 -5.60 6.40
N GLN A 180 1.72 -5.56 5.23
CA GLN A 180 0.34 -5.09 5.07
C GLN A 180 -0.67 -5.93 5.86
N GLY A 181 -0.51 -7.25 5.89
CA GLY A 181 -1.32 -8.13 6.73
C GLY A 181 -1.08 -7.89 8.23
N LEU A 182 0.19 -7.72 8.64
CA LEU A 182 0.53 -7.41 10.03
C LEU A 182 -0.07 -6.07 10.50
N ALA A 183 -0.14 -5.08 9.60
CA ALA A 183 -0.84 -3.81 9.88
C ALA A 183 -2.31 -4.03 10.25
N GLY A 184 -2.99 -4.95 9.56
CA GLY A 184 -4.35 -5.36 9.86
C GLY A 184 -4.46 -6.07 11.22
N PHE A 185 -3.55 -6.99 11.50
CA PHE A 185 -3.49 -7.68 12.78
C PHE A 185 -3.33 -6.69 13.95
N PHE A 186 -2.39 -5.75 13.85
CA PHE A 186 -2.21 -4.72 14.88
C PHE A 186 -3.44 -3.83 15.03
N ALA A 187 -4.16 -3.52 13.96
CA ALA A 187 -5.40 -2.74 14.04
C ALA A 187 -6.51 -3.48 14.80
N SER A 188 -6.68 -4.79 14.59
CA SER A 188 -7.62 -5.61 15.34
C SER A 188 -7.22 -5.72 16.82
N VAL A 189 -5.94 -5.92 17.12
CA VAL A 189 -5.44 -5.97 18.50
C VAL A 189 -5.66 -4.62 19.20
N ALA A 190 -5.34 -3.51 18.52
CA ALA A 190 -5.54 -2.16 19.05
C ALA A 190 -7.03 -1.85 19.30
N MET A 191 -7.93 -2.34 18.44
CA MET A 191 -9.38 -2.24 18.63
C MET A 191 -9.83 -2.96 19.90
N ILE A 192 -9.41 -4.22 20.08
CA ILE A 192 -9.75 -5.02 21.27
C ILE A 192 -9.17 -4.40 22.53
N CYS A 193 -7.91 -3.94 22.50
CA CYS A 193 -7.26 -3.29 23.63
C CYS A 193 -7.97 -1.99 24.05
N ALA A 194 -8.50 -1.20 23.11
CA ALA A 194 -9.25 0.01 23.44
C ALA A 194 -10.61 -0.28 24.10
N ILE A 195 -11.29 -1.33 23.66
CA ILE A 195 -12.52 -1.79 24.32
C ILE A 195 -12.20 -2.30 25.73
N ALA A 196 -11.13 -3.09 25.87
CA ALA A 196 -10.69 -3.64 27.14
C ALA A 196 -10.16 -2.59 28.13
N SER A 197 -9.56 -1.50 27.65
CA SER A 197 -9.06 -0.43 28.52
C SER A 197 -10.17 0.44 29.09
N GLY A 198 -11.39 0.39 28.54
CA GLY A 198 -12.50 1.26 28.94
C GLY A 198 -12.20 2.76 28.78
N SER A 199 -11.18 3.11 27.99
CA SER A 199 -10.76 4.49 27.76
C SER A 199 -11.77 5.22 26.88
N GLU A 200 -11.82 6.55 27.00
CA GLU A 200 -12.63 7.34 26.08
C GLU A 200 -12.17 7.14 24.63
N LEU A 201 -13.14 7.11 23.70
CA LEU A 201 -12.89 6.91 22.27
C LEU A 201 -11.92 7.96 21.70
N SER A 202 -11.91 9.16 22.25
CA SER A 202 -10.99 10.26 21.92
C SER A 202 -9.54 9.91 22.25
N GLU A 203 -9.26 9.44 23.48
CA GLU A 203 -7.91 9.07 23.92
C GLU A 203 -7.42 7.81 23.19
N SER A 204 -8.29 6.83 22.95
CA SER A 204 -7.96 5.67 22.12
C SER A 204 -7.62 6.07 20.68
N ALA A 205 -8.43 6.93 20.05
CA ALA A 205 -8.16 7.42 18.70
C ALA A 205 -6.87 8.25 18.62
N PHE A 206 -6.60 9.09 19.64
CA PHE A 206 -5.34 9.81 19.75
C PHE A 206 -4.15 8.85 19.80
N GLY A 207 -4.22 7.79 20.62
CA GLY A 207 -3.21 6.74 20.69
C GLY A 207 -2.98 6.05 19.34
N TYR A 208 -4.05 5.77 18.58
CA TYR A 208 -3.96 5.23 17.24
C TYR A 208 -3.20 6.17 16.29
N PHE A 209 -3.58 7.45 16.22
CA PHE A 209 -2.94 8.39 15.29
C PHE A 209 -1.47 8.67 15.63
N ILE A 210 -1.11 8.74 16.91
CA ILE A 210 0.29 8.91 17.34
C ILE A 210 1.11 7.66 17.02
N THR A 211 0.56 6.47 17.26
CA THR A 211 1.25 5.21 16.91
C THR A 211 1.46 5.12 15.39
N ALA A 212 0.46 5.50 14.59
CA ALA A 212 0.59 5.58 13.14
C ALA A 212 1.71 6.55 12.71
N CYS A 213 1.82 7.72 13.34
CA CYS A 213 2.92 8.66 13.09
C CYS A 213 4.29 8.03 13.39
N GLY A 214 4.42 7.34 14.54
CA GLY A 214 5.65 6.65 14.92
C GLY A 214 6.06 5.56 13.91
N VAL A 215 5.08 4.77 13.44
CA VAL A 215 5.31 3.75 12.40
C VAL A 215 5.73 4.40 11.07
N ILE A 216 5.08 5.48 10.64
CA ILE A 216 5.48 6.18 9.40
C ILE A 216 6.91 6.73 9.49
N ILE A 217 7.29 7.33 10.62
CA ILE A 217 8.67 7.82 10.86
C ILE A 217 9.67 6.66 10.77
N LEU A 218 9.37 5.54 11.41
CA LEU A 218 10.18 4.33 11.34
C LEU A 218 10.29 3.82 9.90
N THR A 219 9.19 3.79 9.15
CA THR A 219 9.16 3.40 7.73
C THR A 219 10.02 4.33 6.87
N ILE A 220 9.98 5.65 7.12
CA ILE A 220 10.85 6.63 6.44
C ILE A 220 12.32 6.33 6.74
N ALA A 221 12.69 6.11 8.01
CA ALA A 221 14.05 5.78 8.40
C ALA A 221 14.55 4.49 7.73
N CYS A 222 13.72 3.44 7.70
CA CYS A 222 14.01 2.20 6.99
C CYS A 222 14.21 2.43 5.48
N TYR A 223 13.37 3.25 4.84
CA TYR A 223 13.51 3.58 3.42
C TYR A 223 14.81 4.33 3.11
N LEU A 224 15.20 5.29 3.95
CA LEU A 224 16.45 6.04 3.81
C LEU A 224 17.69 5.17 4.06
N GLY A 225 17.55 4.05 4.78
CA GLY A 225 18.60 3.04 4.94
C GLY A 225 18.83 2.18 3.70
N LEU A 226 17.84 2.07 2.81
CA LEU A 226 17.86 1.13 1.68
C LEU A 226 19.02 1.35 0.68
N PRO A 227 19.38 2.59 0.29
CA PRO A 227 20.52 2.83 -0.61
C PRO A 227 21.88 2.42 -0.03
N ARG A 228 21.99 2.26 1.29
CA ARG A 228 23.25 1.84 1.93
C ARG A 228 23.52 0.34 1.74
N LEU A 229 22.51 -0.47 1.41
CA LEU A 229 22.63 -1.91 1.28
C LEU A 229 23.15 -2.32 -0.10
N GLU A 230 24.22 -3.12 -0.14
CA GLU A 230 24.86 -3.59 -1.38
C GLU A 230 23.90 -4.39 -2.26
N PHE A 231 23.05 -5.23 -1.65
CA PHE A 231 22.03 -6.02 -2.35
C PHE A 231 21.06 -5.14 -3.14
N TYR A 232 20.55 -4.08 -2.52
CA TYR A 232 19.62 -3.16 -3.18
C TYR A 232 20.32 -2.38 -4.30
N ARG A 233 21.55 -1.91 -4.07
CA ARG A 233 22.34 -1.20 -5.09
C ARG A 233 22.57 -2.06 -6.34
N TYR A 234 22.86 -3.35 -6.18
CA TYR A 234 23.05 -4.28 -7.29
C TYR A 234 21.82 -4.37 -8.19
N TYR A 235 20.63 -4.64 -7.63
CA TYR A 235 19.39 -4.71 -8.44
C TYR A 235 18.98 -3.36 -9.02
N GLN A 236 19.29 -2.25 -8.32
CA GLN A 236 19.04 -0.91 -8.84
C GLN A 236 19.95 -0.57 -10.03
N GLN A 237 21.22 -1.00 -10.00
CA GLN A 237 22.17 -0.81 -11.10
C GLN A 237 21.79 -1.66 -12.33
N LEU A 238 21.30 -2.89 -12.12
CA LEU A 238 20.80 -3.75 -13.19
C LEU A 238 19.68 -3.08 -14.01
N LYS A 239 18.85 -2.25 -13.37
CA LYS A 239 17.81 -1.47 -14.05
C LYS A 239 18.38 -0.35 -14.93
N LEU A 240 19.50 0.24 -14.53
CA LEU A 240 20.16 1.34 -15.23
C LEU A 240 20.93 0.88 -16.47
N GLU A 241 21.52 -0.32 -16.45
CA GLU A 241 22.22 -0.90 -17.60
C GLU A 241 21.27 -1.46 -18.68
N GLY A 242 20.00 -1.70 -18.35
CA GLY A 242 18.99 -2.13 -19.32
C GLY A 242 19.25 -3.52 -19.94
N PRO A 243 18.24 -4.15 -20.58
CA PRO A 243 18.40 -5.47 -21.21
C PRO A 243 19.38 -5.44 -22.41
N GLY A 244 19.36 -4.37 -23.20
CA GLY A 244 20.10 -4.28 -24.46
C GLY A 244 21.62 -4.08 -24.32
N GLU A 245 22.08 -3.39 -23.27
CA GLU A 245 23.52 -3.22 -23.02
C GLU A 245 24.16 -4.52 -22.49
N GLN A 246 23.32 -5.39 -21.91
CA GLN A 246 23.73 -6.67 -21.35
C GLN A 246 23.84 -7.77 -22.43
N GLU A 247 22.90 -7.86 -23.38
CA GLU A 247 23.06 -8.73 -24.56
C GLU A 247 24.31 -8.33 -25.35
N THR A 248 24.54 -7.03 -25.53
CA THR A 248 25.74 -6.52 -26.21
C THR A 248 27.02 -6.86 -25.44
N LYS A 249 27.06 -6.71 -24.11
CA LYS A 249 28.22 -7.10 -23.28
C LYS A 249 28.42 -8.62 -23.24
N LEU A 250 27.36 -9.43 -23.25
CA LEU A 250 27.44 -10.89 -23.20
C LEU A 250 27.90 -11.47 -24.56
N ASP A 251 27.42 -10.91 -25.68
CA ASP A 251 27.87 -11.27 -27.03
C ASP A 251 29.32 -10.88 -27.28
N LEU A 252 29.77 -9.74 -26.75
CA LEU A 252 31.16 -9.30 -26.82
C LEU A 252 32.11 -10.15 -25.95
N ILE A 253 31.61 -10.77 -24.88
CA ILE A 253 32.39 -11.70 -24.02
C ILE A 253 32.41 -13.12 -24.62
N SER A 254 31.37 -13.51 -25.36
CA SER A 254 31.33 -14.78 -26.09
C SER A 254 32.19 -14.78 -27.37
N LYS A 255 32.62 -13.61 -27.87
CA LYS A 255 33.52 -13.45 -29.01
C LYS A 255 34.97 -13.19 -28.55
N ASP A 256 35.68 -14.31 -28.36
CA ASP A 256 37.15 -14.51 -28.41
C ASP A 256 38.06 -14.22 -27.18
N PRO A 257 39.20 -14.95 -27.03
CA PRO A 257 39.52 -16.31 -27.54
C PRO A 257 40.33 -17.21 -26.57
N SER A 258 40.19 -18.54 -26.69
CA SER A 258 41.27 -19.48 -26.38
C SER A 258 41.13 -20.83 -27.09
N THR A 259 42.17 -21.15 -27.89
CA THR A 259 42.62 -22.46 -28.45
C THR A 259 41.89 -22.94 -29.72
N THR A 260 42.52 -23.21 -30.89
CA THR A 260 43.75 -23.98 -31.14
C THR A 260 44.28 -23.81 -32.58
N CYS A 261 45.60 -23.98 -32.74
CA CYS A 261 46.55 -24.01 -33.87
C CYS A 261 46.11 -24.45 -35.29
N HIS A 262 46.76 -23.89 -36.34
CA HIS A 262 47.33 -24.58 -37.53
C HIS A 262 48.22 -23.61 -38.39
N PRO A 263 49.11 -24.08 -39.31
CA PRO A 263 50.51 -23.64 -39.46
C PRO A 263 50.78 -22.69 -40.68
N PRO A 264 52.05 -22.27 -40.94
CA PRO A 264 52.37 -21.14 -41.82
C PRO A 264 52.57 -21.54 -43.29
N GLY A 265 52.13 -20.70 -44.22
CA GLY A 265 52.45 -20.82 -45.65
C GLY A 265 51.77 -19.78 -46.55
N GLU A 266 52.61 -19.11 -47.34
CA GLU A 266 52.37 -18.35 -48.58
C GLU A 266 51.89 -16.88 -48.54
N GLU A 267 52.82 -16.02 -48.96
CA GLU A 267 52.63 -14.63 -49.41
C GLU A 267 51.92 -14.58 -50.78
N SER A 268 51.07 -13.57 -51.01
CA SER A 268 51.25 -12.57 -52.10
C SER A 268 49.98 -11.79 -52.50
N LYS A 269 50.20 -10.48 -52.64
CA LYS A 269 49.61 -9.49 -53.58
C LYS A 269 48.41 -8.60 -53.17
N ALA A 270 48.84 -7.37 -52.86
CA ALA A 270 48.29 -6.03 -53.10
C ALA A 270 47.09 -5.83 -54.05
N GLY A 271 46.23 -4.88 -53.64
CA GLY A 271 45.68 -3.83 -54.51
C GLY A 271 44.16 -3.64 -54.46
N GLN A 272 43.66 -2.67 -53.68
CA GLN A 272 42.83 -1.53 -54.14
C GLN A 272 42.14 -0.82 -52.95
N GLU A 273 42.48 0.45 -52.79
CA GLU A 273 41.60 1.44 -52.16
C GLU A 273 40.44 1.74 -53.11
N GLU A 274 39.20 1.77 -52.60
CA GLU A 274 38.30 2.90 -52.89
C GLU A 274 37.18 3.06 -51.86
N ALA A 275 36.81 4.34 -51.70
CA ALA A 275 35.99 4.98 -50.69
C ALA A 275 34.53 4.47 -50.58
N GLY A 276 33.92 4.70 -49.40
CA GLY A 276 32.48 4.95 -49.31
C GLY A 276 31.66 4.18 -48.28
N VAL A 277 32.14 3.99 -47.05
CA VAL A 277 31.28 3.44 -45.97
C VAL A 277 30.38 4.54 -45.41
N SER A 278 29.19 4.71 -45.99
CA SER A 278 28.08 5.35 -45.30
C SER A 278 27.51 4.36 -44.27
N ALA A 279 27.88 4.57 -43.01
CA ALA A 279 27.30 3.88 -41.86
C ALA A 279 25.76 4.07 -41.83
N PRO A 280 24.96 3.02 -41.63
CA PRO A 280 23.59 3.21 -41.19
C PRO A 280 23.66 3.69 -39.74
N ASN A 281 23.34 4.97 -39.53
CA ASN A 281 23.12 5.57 -38.23
C ASN A 281 21.86 4.92 -37.61
N SER A 282 22.00 3.74 -37.02
CA SER A 282 20.97 3.13 -36.19
C SER A 282 20.95 3.87 -34.85
N GLN A 283 20.16 4.94 -34.82
CA GLN A 283 19.66 5.50 -33.57
C GLN A 283 19.05 4.35 -32.74
N PRO A 284 19.37 4.21 -31.45
CA PRO A 284 18.66 3.27 -30.61
C PRO A 284 17.25 3.80 -30.45
N ALA A 285 16.31 3.24 -31.22
CA ALA A 285 14.90 3.43 -30.98
C ALA A 285 14.63 3.01 -29.54
N LYS A 286 14.33 3.99 -28.68
CA LYS A 286 13.80 3.77 -27.34
C LYS A 286 12.52 2.95 -27.52
N GLU A 287 12.61 1.64 -27.40
CA GLU A 287 11.44 0.76 -27.36
C GLU A 287 10.64 1.14 -26.11
N SER A 288 9.68 2.05 -26.26
CA SER A 288 8.66 2.24 -25.24
C SER A 288 7.80 0.98 -25.28
N HIS A 289 8.10 0.00 -24.42
CA HIS A 289 7.20 -1.13 -24.19
C HIS A 289 5.79 -0.58 -23.98
N SER A 290 4.88 -0.89 -24.92
CA SER A 290 3.52 -0.37 -24.88
C SER A 290 2.82 -0.86 -23.62
N VAL A 291 2.27 0.07 -22.82
CA VAL A 291 1.50 -0.23 -21.59
C VAL A 291 0.39 -1.24 -21.88
N CYS A 292 -0.20 -1.19 -23.08
CA CYS A 292 -1.22 -2.14 -23.51
C CYS A 292 -0.68 -3.58 -23.62
N THR A 293 0.56 -3.75 -24.10
CA THR A 293 1.22 -5.06 -24.17
C THR A 293 1.50 -5.61 -22.77
N ILE A 294 1.98 -4.77 -21.86
CA ILE A 294 2.20 -5.17 -20.46
C ILE A 294 0.88 -5.60 -19.82
N LEU A 295 -0.19 -4.81 -20.00
CA LEU A 295 -1.51 -5.11 -19.47
C LEU A 295 -2.06 -6.44 -19.99
N LYS A 296 -1.89 -6.74 -21.29
CA LYS A 296 -2.28 -8.03 -21.87
C LYS A 296 -1.54 -9.20 -21.22
N ASN A 297 -0.25 -9.03 -20.91
CA ASN A 297 0.56 -10.08 -20.31
C ASN A 297 0.18 -10.36 -18.84
N ILE A 298 -0.25 -9.34 -18.09
CA ILE A 298 -0.65 -9.48 -16.68
C ILE A 298 -2.17 -9.56 -16.48
N LEU A 299 -2.95 -9.69 -17.55
CA LEU A 299 -4.40 -9.56 -17.49
C LEU A 299 -5.04 -10.59 -16.54
N VAL A 300 -4.60 -11.84 -16.61
CA VAL A 300 -5.11 -12.92 -15.75
C VAL A 300 -4.86 -12.62 -14.26
N PRO A 301 -3.61 -12.41 -13.79
CA PRO A 301 -3.38 -12.07 -12.38
C PRO A 301 -4.02 -10.74 -11.96
N ALA A 302 -4.11 -9.74 -12.85
CA ALA A 302 -4.78 -8.47 -12.57
C ALA A 302 -6.30 -8.62 -12.35
N LEU A 303 -6.97 -9.42 -13.19
CA LEU A 303 -8.39 -9.73 -13.01
C LEU A 303 -8.63 -10.60 -11.77
N SER A 304 -7.76 -11.56 -11.50
CA SER A 304 -7.84 -12.40 -10.30
C SER A 304 -7.75 -11.57 -9.02
N VAL A 305 -6.76 -10.67 -8.89
CA VAL A 305 -6.64 -9.82 -7.71
C VAL A 305 -7.81 -8.84 -7.57
N CYS A 306 -8.31 -8.31 -8.70
CA CYS A 306 -9.51 -7.47 -8.72
C CYS A 306 -10.74 -8.24 -8.18
N PHE A 307 -10.94 -9.48 -8.63
CA PHE A 307 -12.03 -10.32 -8.18
C PHE A 307 -11.91 -10.67 -6.69
N VAL A 308 -10.70 -10.99 -6.22
CA VAL A 308 -10.42 -11.25 -4.79
C VAL A 308 -10.88 -10.04 -3.95
N PHE A 309 -10.42 -8.83 -4.26
CA PHE A 309 -10.81 -7.64 -3.49
C PHE A 309 -12.27 -7.25 -3.68
N THR A 310 -12.89 -7.55 -4.83
CA THR A 310 -14.32 -7.32 -5.04
C THR A 310 -15.16 -8.14 -4.06
N ILE A 311 -14.85 -9.44 -3.92
CA ILE A 311 -15.54 -10.30 -2.96
C ILE A 311 -15.19 -9.91 -1.53
N THR A 312 -13.91 -9.65 -1.23
CA THR A 312 -13.47 -9.28 0.12
C THR A 312 -14.12 -8.01 0.61
N ILE A 313 -14.06 -6.91 -0.15
CA ILE A 313 -14.63 -5.61 0.27
C ILE A 313 -16.17 -5.60 0.15
N GLY A 314 -16.73 -6.41 -0.76
CA GLY A 314 -18.18 -6.60 -0.85
C GLY A 314 -18.78 -7.27 0.39
N MET A 315 -18.05 -8.18 1.03
CA MET A 315 -18.51 -8.89 2.24
C MET A 315 -17.99 -8.30 3.54
N PHE A 316 -16.72 -7.88 3.59
CA PHE A 316 -16.03 -7.41 4.79
C PHE A 316 -15.59 -5.93 4.64
N PRO A 317 -15.82 -5.08 5.66
CA PRO A 317 -16.47 -5.39 6.94
C PRO A 317 -18.00 -5.22 6.92
N ALA A 318 -18.57 -4.50 5.94
CA ALA A 318 -19.94 -3.99 6.02
C ALA A 318 -21.02 -5.06 6.25
N VAL A 319 -20.98 -6.19 5.52
CA VAL A 319 -21.95 -7.28 5.69
C VAL A 319 -21.57 -8.15 6.89
N ALA A 320 -20.29 -8.48 7.03
CA ALA A 320 -19.80 -9.35 8.09
C ALA A 320 -19.97 -8.76 9.51
N ALA A 321 -19.93 -7.43 9.65
CA ALA A 321 -20.08 -6.74 10.93
C ALA A 321 -21.53 -6.73 11.47
N GLU A 322 -22.53 -7.09 10.65
CA GLU A 322 -23.93 -7.20 11.06
C GLU A 322 -24.26 -8.54 11.74
N VAL A 323 -23.33 -9.50 11.71
CA VAL A 323 -23.52 -10.81 12.33
C VAL A 323 -23.59 -10.67 13.86
N LYS A 324 -24.52 -11.41 14.48
CA LYS A 324 -24.68 -11.44 15.94
C LYS A 324 -24.39 -12.84 16.48
N SER A 325 -23.80 -12.89 17.67
CA SER A 325 -23.57 -14.16 18.37
C SER A 325 -24.89 -14.76 18.85
N SER A 326 -25.13 -16.02 18.52
CA SER A 326 -26.28 -16.81 19.00
C SER A 326 -26.11 -17.35 20.43
N ILE A 327 -24.89 -17.28 20.98
CA ILE A 327 -24.54 -17.86 22.29
C ILE A 327 -24.18 -16.81 23.36
N ALA A 328 -24.18 -15.52 23.01
CA ALA A 328 -23.69 -14.46 23.90
C ALA A 328 -24.56 -14.20 25.15
N GLY A 329 -25.85 -14.53 25.11
CA GLY A 329 -26.78 -14.16 26.18
C GLY A 329 -26.70 -12.66 26.49
N THR A 330 -26.57 -12.29 27.78
CA THR A 330 -26.37 -10.92 28.30
C THR A 330 -24.89 -10.59 28.61
N SER A 331 -23.94 -11.41 28.16
CA SER A 331 -22.52 -11.26 28.49
C SER A 331 -21.86 -10.05 27.81
N ALA A 332 -20.78 -9.55 28.41
CA ALA A 332 -19.84 -8.60 27.81
C ALA A 332 -19.29 -9.05 26.45
N TRP A 333 -19.45 -10.34 26.10
CA TRP A 333 -19.12 -10.88 24.79
C TRP A 333 -19.76 -10.15 23.60
N ARG A 334 -20.88 -9.43 23.79
CA ARG A 334 -21.50 -8.64 22.72
C ARG A 334 -20.57 -7.57 22.14
N ASP A 335 -19.79 -6.92 22.99
CA ASP A 335 -18.88 -5.83 22.58
C ASP A 335 -17.59 -6.38 21.94
N TYR A 336 -17.20 -7.60 22.31
CA TYR A 336 -16.01 -8.27 21.77
C TYR A 336 -16.27 -9.15 20.57
N PHE A 337 -17.52 -9.57 20.32
CA PHE A 337 -17.84 -10.54 19.29
C PHE A 337 -17.35 -10.09 17.92
N ILE A 338 -17.76 -8.91 17.45
CA ILE A 338 -17.34 -8.40 16.13
C ILE A 338 -15.82 -8.15 16.06
N PRO A 339 -15.18 -7.44 17.01
CA PRO A 339 -13.72 -7.28 17.02
C PRO A 339 -12.95 -8.61 16.98
N VAL A 340 -13.42 -9.65 17.67
CA VAL A 340 -12.72 -10.93 17.78
C VAL A 340 -13.07 -11.87 16.63
N SER A 341 -14.34 -12.23 16.46
CA SER A 341 -14.76 -13.26 15.49
C SER A 341 -14.76 -12.76 14.04
N CYS A 342 -14.82 -11.45 13.82
CA CYS A 342 -14.78 -10.86 12.47
C CYS A 342 -13.42 -10.21 12.21
N PHE A 343 -13.09 -9.10 12.87
CA PHE A 343 -11.89 -8.32 12.53
C PHE A 343 -10.58 -9.04 12.86
N LEU A 344 -10.44 -9.65 14.04
CA LEU A 344 -9.22 -10.35 14.43
C LEU A 344 -9.05 -11.63 13.61
N THR A 345 -10.10 -12.44 13.48
CA THR A 345 -10.09 -13.64 12.62
C THR A 345 -9.68 -13.30 11.19
N PHE A 346 -10.33 -12.32 10.56
CA PHE A 346 -9.99 -11.90 9.19
C PHE A 346 -8.51 -11.51 9.07
N ASN A 347 -8.03 -10.63 9.95
CA ASN A 347 -6.67 -10.11 9.86
C ASN A 347 -5.59 -11.14 10.21
N ILE A 348 -5.86 -12.10 11.10
CA ILE A 348 -4.95 -13.22 11.36
C ILE A 348 -4.80 -14.08 10.10
N PHE A 349 -5.92 -14.51 9.50
CA PHE A 349 -5.86 -15.41 8.35
C PHE A 349 -5.38 -14.71 7.08
N ASP A 350 -5.70 -13.43 6.86
CA ASP A 350 -5.12 -12.62 5.78
C ASP A 350 -3.60 -12.46 5.96
N TRP A 351 -3.13 -12.14 7.17
CA TRP A 351 -1.71 -12.02 7.45
C TRP A 351 -0.96 -13.35 7.27
N LEU A 352 -1.49 -14.45 7.80
CA LEU A 352 -0.88 -15.77 7.64
C LEU A 352 -0.84 -16.19 6.16
N GLY A 353 -1.92 -15.97 5.41
CA GLY A 353 -1.98 -16.25 3.98
C GLY A 353 -0.93 -15.47 3.19
N ARG A 354 -0.82 -14.15 3.42
CA ARG A 354 0.20 -13.30 2.78
C ARG A 354 1.61 -13.70 3.17
N SER A 355 1.85 -14.03 4.44
CA SER A 355 3.16 -14.44 4.94
C SER A 355 3.60 -15.79 4.38
N LEU A 356 2.66 -16.71 4.20
CA LEU A 356 2.94 -18.03 3.63
C LEU A 356 3.53 -17.92 2.21
N THR A 357 3.10 -16.93 1.41
CA THR A 357 3.64 -16.71 0.05
C THR A 357 5.13 -16.35 0.01
N ALA A 358 5.71 -15.91 1.13
CA ALA A 358 7.15 -15.67 1.24
C ALA A 358 7.97 -16.97 1.37
N PHE A 359 7.34 -18.05 1.84
CA PHE A 359 7.97 -19.35 2.06
C PHE A 359 7.60 -20.36 0.98
N THR A 360 6.32 -20.40 0.59
CA THR A 360 5.80 -21.36 -0.38
C THR A 360 4.86 -20.66 -1.37
N MET A 361 5.16 -20.81 -2.66
CA MET A 361 4.23 -20.50 -3.74
C MET A 361 3.94 -21.82 -4.46
N TRP A 362 2.78 -22.40 -4.19
CA TRP A 362 2.38 -23.65 -4.82
C TRP A 362 2.20 -23.43 -6.32
N LYS A 363 3.15 -23.91 -7.13
CA LYS A 363 3.03 -23.86 -8.59
C LYS A 363 2.03 -24.91 -9.05
N THR A 364 1.02 -24.47 -9.80
CA THR A 364 0.08 -25.34 -10.52
C THR A 364 0.85 -26.26 -11.46
N GLU A 365 0.36 -27.49 -11.69
CA GLU A 365 1.02 -28.48 -12.56
C GLU A 365 1.34 -27.94 -13.97
N ALA A 366 0.55 -27.01 -14.48
CA ALA A 366 0.79 -26.33 -15.76
C ALA A 366 2.12 -25.55 -15.82
N GLU A 367 2.58 -24.96 -14.71
CA GLU A 367 3.88 -24.27 -14.64
C GLU A 367 5.04 -25.24 -14.48
N LYS A 368 4.82 -26.38 -13.81
CA LYS A 368 5.80 -27.48 -13.74
C LYS A 368 6.00 -28.10 -15.13
N PHE A 369 4.93 -28.26 -15.91
CA PHE A 369 4.98 -28.81 -17.27
C PHE A 369 5.70 -27.89 -18.26
N LYS A 370 5.52 -26.56 -18.13
CA LYS A 370 6.20 -25.57 -18.99
C LYS A 370 7.70 -25.49 -18.72
N GLY A 371 8.12 -25.65 -17.45
CA GLY A 371 9.52 -25.74 -17.08
C GLY A 371 10.20 -27.02 -17.60
N TRP A 372 9.48 -28.15 -17.60
CA TRP A 372 9.98 -29.42 -18.14
C TRP A 372 10.18 -29.36 -19.66
N LYS A 373 9.27 -28.72 -20.40
CA LYS A 373 9.35 -28.60 -21.86
C LYS A 373 10.45 -27.65 -22.37
N ASN A 374 10.95 -26.75 -21.52
CA ASN A 374 12.07 -25.85 -21.83
C ASN A 374 13.43 -26.43 -21.38
N SER A 375 13.44 -27.60 -20.74
CA SER A 375 14.64 -28.33 -20.30
C SER A 375 14.90 -29.59 -21.13
N LEU A 376 14.06 -29.83 -22.14
CA LEU A 376 14.22 -30.78 -23.25
C LEU A 376 14.50 -29.95 -24.50
#